data_AF-A0A2U1J5F3-F1
#
_entry.id   AF-A0A2U1J5F3-F1
#
_cell.length_a   1.000
_cell.length_b   1.000
_cell.length_c   1.000
_cell.angle_alpha   90.00
_cell.angle_beta   90.00
_cell.angle_gamma   90.00
#
_symmetry.space_group_name_H-M   'P 1'
#
loop_
_entity.id
_entity.type
_entity.pdbx_description
1 polymer ?
#
loop_
_entity_poly.entity_id
_entity_poly.type
_entity_poly.pdbx_seq_one_letter_code
_entity_poly.pdbx_strand_id
1 'polypeptide(L)'
;MDRITQLQDKIEQLSLMMVSSLDTIHKRAEMKQVDPNYPVTKKNEISIGSESIEDVIKASAVKIRNQIKDIDTLIKALPKIEKTKNQKNELDDLEKDANVSKTNLEKEMVETRNYMEEVSGIFRSLTENHI
;
A
#
# COMPACT_ATOMS: atom_id res chain seq x y z
N MET A 1 -2.34 -4.90 0.53
CA MET A 1 -1.89 -4.45 -0.80
C MET A 1 -0.37 -4.59 -0.83
N ASP A 2 0.18 -5.25 -1.85
CA ASP A 2 1.62 -5.51 -1.93
C ASP A 2 2.44 -4.21 -2.00
N ARG A 3 3.66 -4.19 -1.44
CA ARG A 3 4.51 -2.98 -1.39
C ARG A 3 4.94 -2.53 -2.78
N ILE A 4 5.13 -3.48 -3.70
CA ILE A 4 5.46 -3.16 -5.09
C ILE A 4 4.25 -2.52 -5.77
N THR A 5 3.05 -3.07 -5.58
CA THR A 5 1.81 -2.45 -6.08
C THR A 5 1.62 -1.03 -5.53
N GLN A 6 1.82 -0.82 -4.23
CA GLN A 6 1.73 0.53 -3.63
C GLN A 6 2.74 1.50 -4.25
N LEU A 7 3.96 1.04 -4.54
CA LEU A 7 4.97 1.87 -5.20
C LEU A 7 4.56 2.23 -6.63
N GLN A 8 4.01 1.28 -7.38
CA GLN A 8 3.49 1.50 -8.73
C GLN A 8 2.38 2.55 -8.72
N ASP A 9 1.38 2.40 -7.85
CA ASP A 9 0.28 3.36 -7.71
C ASP A 9 0.80 4.78 -7.40
N LYS A 10 1.82 4.89 -6.55
CA LYS A 10 2.42 6.18 -6.17
C LYS A 10 3.17 6.84 -7.33
N ILE A 11 3.83 6.05 -8.19
CA ILE A 11 4.51 6.55 -9.40
C ILE A 11 3.50 6.99 -10.46
N GLU A 12 2.41 6.24 -10.64
CA GLU A 12 1.31 6.63 -11.53
C GLU A 12 0.66 7.94 -11.08
N GLN A 13 0.36 8.05 -9.78
CA GLN A 13 -0.15 9.28 -9.18
C GLN A 13 0.81 10.46 -9.38
N LEU A 14 2.12 10.25 -9.21
CA LEU A 14 3.14 11.29 -9.45
C LEU A 14 3.08 11.79 -10.89
N SER A 15 2.98 10.86 -11.85
CA SER A 15 2.90 11.18 -13.28
C SER A 15 1.63 11.99 -13.60
N LEU A 16 0.49 11.57 -13.06
CA LEU A 16 -0.79 12.28 -13.22
C LEU A 16 -0.72 13.69 -12.61
N MET A 17 -0.11 13.84 -11.43
CA MET A 17 0.09 15.14 -10.79
C MET A 17 0.98 16.07 -11.61
N MET A 18 2.04 15.55 -12.25
CA MET A 18 2.88 16.33 -13.14
C MET A 18 2.12 16.84 -14.35
N VAL A 19 1.43 15.96 -15.08
CA VAL A 19 0.66 16.35 -16.27
C VAL A 19 -0.45 17.33 -15.91
N SER A 20 -1.18 17.08 -14.82
CA SER A 20 -2.27 17.95 -14.37
C SER A 20 -1.78 19.32 -13.93
N SER A 21 -0.60 19.38 -13.29
CA SER A 21 0.00 20.67 -12.89
C SER A 21 0.48 21.47 -14.09
N LEU A 22 1.11 20.83 -15.08
CA LEU A 22 1.49 21.48 -16.34
C LEU A 22 0.27 21.99 -17.10
N ASP A 23 -0.78 21.19 -17.24
CA ASP A 23 -2.03 21.60 -17.90
C ASP A 23 -2.68 22.80 -17.18
N THR A 24 -2.72 22.75 -15.85
CA THR A 24 -3.28 23.85 -15.03
C THR A 24 -2.47 25.13 -15.20
N ILE A 25 -1.14 25.05 -15.12
CA ILE A 25 -0.25 26.21 -15.28
C ILE A 25 -0.39 26.78 -16.68
N HIS A 26 -0.40 25.93 -17.71
CA HIS A 26 -0.50 26.36 -19.10
C HIS A 26 -1.84 27.08 -19.37
N LYS A 27 -2.96 26.50 -18.91
CA LYS A 27 -4.29 27.09 -19.10
C LYS A 27 -4.51 28.38 -18.32
N ARG A 28 -3.85 28.54 -17.18
CA ARG A 28 -4.01 29.72 -16.30
C ARG A 28 -2.93 30.79 -16.49
N ALA A 29 -1.86 30.51 -17.23
CA ALA A 29 -0.79 31.47 -17.47
C ALA A 29 -1.32 32.71 -18.19
N GLU A 30 -0.93 33.88 -17.69
CA GLU A 30 -1.23 35.16 -18.34
C GLU A 30 -0.14 35.50 -19.36
N MET A 31 -0.55 36.20 -20.42
CA MET A 31 0.41 36.74 -21.39
C MET A 31 1.16 37.91 -20.74
N LYS A 32 2.47 37.80 -20.63
CA LYS A 32 3.33 38.86 -20.10
C LYS A 32 3.77 39.77 -21.23
N GLN A 33 3.64 41.08 -21.05
CA GLN A 33 4.18 42.06 -21.97
C GLN A 33 5.72 42.03 -21.90
N VAL A 34 6.36 41.77 -23.04
CA VAL A 34 7.82 41.71 -23.16
C VAL A 34 8.40 43.05 -23.67
N ASP A 35 7.66 43.75 -24.52
CA ASP A 35 8.03 45.06 -25.09
C ASP A 35 6.97 46.11 -24.73
N PRO A 36 7.35 47.26 -24.14
CA PRO A 36 6.43 48.37 -23.82
C PRO A 36 5.62 48.89 -25.01
N ASN A 37 6.15 48.78 -26.24
CA ASN A 37 5.51 49.28 -27.46
C ASN A 37 4.35 48.40 -27.96
N TYR A 38 4.26 47.15 -27.48
CA TYR A 38 3.25 46.19 -27.90
C TYR A 38 2.39 45.75 -26.71
N PRO A 39 1.20 46.35 -26.52
CA PRO A 39 0.31 45.96 -25.42
C PRO A 39 -0.28 44.58 -25.65
N VAL A 40 -0.57 43.88 -24.55
CA VAL A 40 -1.26 42.58 -24.59
C VAL A 40 -2.71 42.78 -25.04
N THR A 41 -3.05 42.26 -26.22
CA THR A 41 -4.35 42.49 -26.87
C THR A 41 -5.45 41.50 -26.45
N LYS A 42 -5.09 40.34 -25.88
CA LYS A 42 -6.02 39.37 -25.31
C LYS A 42 -5.58 38.98 -23.90
N LYS A 43 -6.47 39.19 -22.93
CA LYS A 43 -6.31 38.63 -21.59
C LYS A 43 -6.81 37.19 -21.59
N ASN A 44 -6.19 36.35 -20.77
CA ASN A 44 -6.65 35.00 -20.59
C ASN A 44 -7.92 35.02 -19.72
N GLU A 45 -9.09 34.78 -20.31
CA GLU A 45 -10.38 34.79 -19.60
C GLU A 45 -10.49 33.64 -18.57
N ILE A 46 -9.63 32.62 -18.65
CA ILE A 46 -9.52 31.53 -17.68
C ILE A 46 -8.65 31.94 -16.48
N SER A 47 -7.89 33.04 -16.55
CA SER A 47 -7.05 33.51 -15.43
C SER A 47 -7.84 34.12 -14.27
N ILE A 48 -9.18 34.09 -14.32
CA ILE A 48 -10.05 34.75 -13.33
C ILE A 48 -10.04 34.00 -11.97
N GLY A 49 -9.25 34.54 -11.03
CA GLY A 49 -9.70 34.97 -9.70
C GLY A 49 -9.73 33.98 -8.51
N SER A 50 -8.68 34.01 -7.68
CA SER A 50 -8.66 34.19 -6.20
C SER A 50 -7.26 33.86 -5.63
N GLU A 51 -6.58 32.90 -6.26
CA GLU A 51 -5.21 32.48 -5.98
C GLU A 51 -4.27 33.03 -7.06
N SER A 52 -3.09 33.49 -6.65
CA SER A 52 -2.06 33.83 -7.63
C SER A 52 -1.58 32.55 -8.34
N ILE A 53 -1.22 32.64 -9.62
CA ILE A 53 -0.63 31.50 -10.33
C ILE A 53 0.64 30.99 -9.63
N GLU A 54 1.36 31.89 -8.95
CA GLU A 54 2.52 31.55 -8.12
C GLU A 54 2.13 30.64 -6.94
N ASP A 55 0.99 30.88 -6.30
CA ASP A 55 0.48 30.03 -5.21
C ASP A 55 0.08 28.64 -5.72
N VAL A 56 -0.56 28.58 -6.89
CA VAL A 56 -0.91 27.31 -7.55
C VAL A 56 0.34 26.51 -7.91
N ILE A 57 1.38 27.17 -8.43
CA ILE A 57 2.67 26.55 -8.74
C ILE A 57 3.34 26.03 -7.45
N LYS A 58 3.42 26.86 -6.40
CA LYS A 58 3.99 26.47 -5.11
C LYS A 58 3.25 25.29 -4.50
N ALA A 59 1.92 25.32 -4.47
CA ALA A 59 1.09 24.24 -3.95
C ALA A 59 1.32 22.93 -4.73
N SER A 60 1.38 23.00 -6.06
CA SER A 60 1.65 21.84 -6.92
C SER A 60 3.06 21.28 -6.68
N ALA A 61 4.07 22.13 -6.57
CA ALA A 61 5.44 21.75 -6.28
C ALA A 61 5.57 21.08 -4.90
N VAL A 62 4.90 21.61 -3.87
CA VAL A 62 4.89 21.00 -2.53
C VAL A 62 4.24 19.61 -2.57
N LYS A 63 3.11 19.46 -3.26
CA LYS A 63 2.44 18.16 -3.41
C LYS A 63 3.34 17.14 -4.11
N ILE A 64 3.96 17.52 -5.23
CA ILE A 64 4.91 16.67 -5.96
C ILE A 64 6.09 16.29 -5.07
N ARG A 65 6.67 17.24 -4.33
CA ARG A 65 7.79 16.98 -3.42
C ARG A 65 7.43 15.97 -2.34
N ASN A 66 6.24 16.10 -1.76
CA ASN A 66 5.79 15.17 -0.72
C ASN A 66 5.55 13.77 -1.31
N GLN A 67 4.95 13.66 -2.49
CA GLN A 67 4.78 12.38 -3.18
C GLN A 67 6.13 11.70 -3.47
N ILE A 68 7.16 12.46 -3.88
CA ILE A 68 8.51 11.93 -4.08
C ILE A 68 9.11 11.39 -2.78
N LYS A 69 8.89 12.07 -1.65
CA LYS A 69 9.35 11.59 -0.33
C LYS A 69 8.64 10.31 0.09
N ASP A 70 7.35 10.18 -0.20
CA ASP A 70 6.59 8.96 0.08
C ASP A 70 7.14 7.80 -0.76
N ILE A 71 7.42 8.03 -2.04
CA ILE A 71 8.07 7.06 -2.93
C ILE A 71 9.43 6.63 -2.38
N ASP A 72 10.29 7.58 -1.97
CA ASP A 72 11.61 7.27 -1.39
C ASP A 72 11.49 6.42 -0.11
N THR A 73 10.50 6.72 0.73
CA THR A 73 10.20 5.94 1.93
C THR A 73 9.76 4.52 1.58
N LEU A 74 8.91 4.36 0.56
CA LEU A 74 8.47 3.05 0.07
C LEU A 74 9.63 2.23 -0.52
N ILE A 75 10.52 2.87 -1.30
CA ILE A 75 11.71 2.23 -1.84
C ILE A 75 12.60 1.70 -0.72
N LYS A 76 12.85 2.51 0.32
CA LYS A 76 13.63 2.09 1.50
C LYS A 76 12.96 0.96 2.28
N ALA A 77 11.65 0.86 2.21
CA ALA A 77 10.88 -0.21 2.82
C ALA A 77 10.83 -1.49 1.95
N LEU A 78 11.35 -1.49 0.72
CA LEU A 78 11.37 -2.72 -0.08
C LEU A 78 12.32 -3.76 0.54
N PRO A 79 11.92 -5.04 0.56
CA PRO A 79 12.81 -6.11 1.01
C PRO A 79 14.05 -6.18 0.12
N LYS A 80 15.24 -6.28 0.74
CA LYS A 80 16.51 -6.34 0.02
C LYS A 80 16.59 -7.60 -0.85
N ILE A 81 17.08 -7.44 -2.08
CA ILE A 81 17.19 -8.47 -3.12
C ILE A 81 18.14 -9.62 -2.72
N GLU A 82 19.10 -9.39 -1.82
CA GLU A 82 20.02 -10.43 -1.33
C GLU A 82 19.31 -11.62 -0.67
N LYS A 83 18.03 -11.47 -0.28
CA LYS A 83 17.24 -12.54 0.30
C LYS A 83 16.84 -13.64 -0.69
N THR A 84 16.91 -13.46 -2.00
CA THR A 84 16.30 -14.43 -2.95
C THR A 84 16.96 -15.82 -2.95
N LYS A 85 18.27 -15.93 -2.67
CA LYS A 85 18.93 -17.25 -2.53
C LYS A 85 18.65 -17.93 -1.18
N ASN A 86 18.53 -17.16 -0.10
CA ASN A 86 18.23 -17.69 1.23
C ASN A 86 16.73 -17.93 1.45
N GLN A 87 15.86 -17.23 0.72
CA GLN A 87 14.41 -17.34 0.82
C GLN A 87 13.89 -18.74 0.48
N LYS A 88 14.51 -19.43 -0.47
CA LYS A 88 14.11 -20.81 -0.78
C LYS A 88 14.37 -21.73 0.41
N ASN A 89 15.56 -21.64 1.01
CA ASN A 89 15.89 -22.45 2.17
C ASN A 89 15.03 -22.07 3.39
N GLU A 90 14.82 -20.78 3.63
CA GLU A 90 13.89 -20.30 4.69
C GLU A 90 12.47 -20.81 4.45
N LEU A 91 11.99 -20.85 3.20
CA LEU A 91 10.68 -21.39 2.84
C LEU A 91 10.60 -22.90 3.09
N ASP A 92 11.62 -23.65 2.66
CA ASP A 92 11.70 -25.10 2.86
C ASP A 92 11.74 -25.45 4.36
N ASP A 93 12.43 -24.65 5.18
CA ASP A 93 12.47 -24.82 6.63
C ASP A 93 11.14 -24.44 7.29
N LEU A 94 10.50 -23.34 6.89
CA LEU A 94 9.15 -22.97 7.32
C LEU A 94 8.11 -24.04 6.97
N GLU A 95 8.23 -24.68 5.80
CA GLU A 95 7.34 -25.75 5.38
C GLU A 95 7.51 -27.00 6.25
N LYS A 96 8.75 -27.35 6.61
CA LYS A 96 9.01 -28.44 7.56
C LYS A 96 8.42 -28.13 8.93
N ASP A 97 8.64 -26.94 9.46
CA ASP A 97 8.11 -26.52 10.76
C ASP A 97 6.58 -26.55 10.77
N ALA A 98 5.95 -26.02 9.71
CA ALA A 98 4.49 -26.04 9.57
C ALA A 98 3.94 -27.47 9.53
N ASN A 99 4.61 -28.39 8.84
CA ASN A 99 4.21 -29.80 8.78
C ASN A 99 4.35 -30.48 10.15
N VAL A 100 5.44 -30.23 10.88
CA VAL A 100 5.63 -30.76 12.24
C VAL A 100 4.55 -30.23 13.18
N SER A 101 4.28 -28.92 13.16
CA SER A 101 3.20 -28.32 13.96
C SER A 101 1.85 -28.92 13.61
N LYS A 102 1.55 -29.15 12.33
CA LYS A 102 0.29 -29.77 11.89
C LYS A 102 0.17 -31.21 12.42
N THR A 103 1.22 -32.01 12.29
CA THR A 103 1.23 -33.40 12.79
C THR A 103 1.06 -33.45 14.31
N ASN A 104 1.68 -32.53 15.05
CA ASN A 104 1.52 -32.46 16.50
C ASN A 104 0.09 -32.08 16.88
N LEU A 105 -0.50 -31.10 16.17
CA LEU A 105 -1.88 -30.67 16.39
C LEU A 105 -2.88 -31.79 16.07
N GLU A 106 -2.64 -32.55 15.00
CA GLU A 106 -3.46 -33.74 14.66
C GLU A 106 -3.39 -34.81 15.76
N LYS A 107 -2.20 -35.06 16.33
CA LYS A 107 -2.06 -35.99 17.46
C LYS A 107 -2.81 -35.52 18.70
N GLU A 108 -2.65 -34.26 19.07
CA GLU A 108 -3.34 -33.67 20.23
C GLU A 108 -4.87 -33.68 20.07
N MET A 109 -5.36 -33.48 18.83
CA MET A 109 -6.79 -33.61 18.53
C MET A 109 -7.31 -35.04 18.70
N VAL A 110 -6.54 -36.06 18.29
CA VAL A 110 -6.90 -37.47 18.48
C VAL A 110 -6.92 -37.83 19.97
N GLU A 111 -5.92 -37.40 20.74
CA GLU A 111 -5.87 -37.63 22.18
C GLU A 111 -7.06 -36.96 22.89
N THR A 112 -7.35 -35.70 22.57
CA THR A 112 -8.51 -34.98 23.10
C THR A 112 -9.82 -35.69 22.77
N ARG A 113 -9.96 -36.21 21.54
CA ARG A 113 -11.14 -36.96 21.13
C ARG A 113 -11.31 -38.26 21.92
N ASN A 114 -10.22 -38.99 22.13
CA ASN A 114 -10.24 -40.22 22.92
C ASN A 114 -10.63 -39.93 24.38
N TYR A 115 -10.09 -38.88 24.98
CA TYR A 115 -10.51 -38.44 26.32
C TYR A 115 -11.99 -38.04 26.37
N MET A 116 -12.51 -37.35 25.35
CA MET A 116 -13.93 -37.01 25.28
C MET A 116 -14.82 -38.26 25.16
N GLU A 117 -14.40 -39.27 24.39
CA GLU A 117 -15.11 -40.54 24.25
C GLU A 117 -15.09 -41.34 25.56
N GLU A 118 -13.95 -41.38 26.25
CA GLU A 118 -13.80 -42.05 27.55
C GLU A 118 -14.68 -41.38 28.63
N VAL A 119 -14.63 -40.05 28.73
CA VAL A 119 -15.49 -39.27 29.64
C VAL A 119 -16.97 -39.49 29.32
N SER A 120 -17.34 -39.47 28.04
CA SER A 120 -18.72 -39.72 27.61
C SER A 120 -19.17 -41.15 27.94
N GLY A 121 -18.29 -42.15 27.81
CA GLY A 121 -18.55 -43.54 28.20
C GLY A 121 -18.74 -43.72 29.70
N ILE A 122 -17.96 -43.01 30.52
CA ILE A 122 -18.13 -42.99 31.98
C ILE A 122 -19.48 -42.36 32.34
N PHE A 123 -19.84 -41.23 31.74
CA PHE A 123 -21.16 -40.61 31.98
C PHE A 123 -22.31 -41.55 31.58
N ARG A 124 -22.19 -42.23 30.45
CA ARG A 124 -23.22 -43.16 29.96
C ARG A 124 -23.40 -44.37 30.87
N SER A 125 -22.30 -44.96 31.34
CA SER A 125 -22.33 -46.08 32.29
C SER A 125 -22.85 -45.67 33.68
N LEU A 126 -22.60 -44.43 34.12
CA LEU A 126 -23.20 -43.87 35.34
C LEU A 126 -24.71 -43.69 35.20
N THR A 127 -25.20 -43.24 34.04
CA THR A 127 -26.64 -43.10 33.78
C THR A 127 -27.36 -44.43 33.59
N GLU A 128 -26.68 -45.45 33.04
CA GLU A 128 -27.23 -46.80 32.86
C GLU A 128 -27.27 -47.62 34.17
N ASN A 129 -26.36 -47.37 35.12
CA ASN A 129 -26.36 -47.98 36.46
C ASN A 129 -27.29 -47.29 37.49
N HIS A 130 -28.03 -46.25 37.08
CA HIS A 130 -28.99 -45.55 37.94
C HIS A 130 -30.45 -45.67 37.47
N ILE A 131 -30.76 -46.73 36.70
CA ILE A 131 -32.12 -47.24 36.43
C ILE A 131 -32.20 -48.65 37.01
#